data_AF-A0A533ICI1-F1
#
_entry.id   AF-A0A533ICI1-F1
#
_cell.length_a   1.000
_cell.length_b   1.000
_cell.length_c   1.000
_cell.angle_alpha   90.00
_cell.angle_beta   90.00
_cell.angle_gamma   90.00
#
_symmetry.space_group_name_H-M   'P 1'
#
loop_
_entity.id
_entity.type
_entity.pdbx_description
1 polymer ?
#
loop_
_entity_poly.entity_id
_entity_poly.type
_entity_poly.pdbx_seq_one_letter_code
_entity_poly.pdbx_strand_id
1 'polypeptide(L)'
;MRNPELWQRLQATPITMSDQGDLSALVTDTFDVRPGYTARLLTEYRRFLYLVAISDQVLAPSRPIDQVWHLHLADTLAWREYSQRMFGRELRHIKGRPKPADDAAYAQTLEMIEIEFDFEPSQPFWPSQSLQAVTRARASLAGVVASGVGIVTFIGGFHFFGLLILAGGLFYAFSGGLGDGEFAMSRRGDNSDSGIYDVGGDGGGCGGD
;
A
#
# COMPACT_ATOMS: atom_id res chain seq x y z
N MET A 1 -25.65 0.93 13.98
CA MET A 1 -24.62 1.25 14.99
C MET A 1 -24.99 0.73 16.39
N ARG A 2 -24.26 -0.28 16.89
CA ARG A 2 -24.47 -0.95 18.19
C ARG A 2 -24.02 -0.14 19.41
N ASN A 3 -22.92 0.60 19.30
CA ASN A 3 -22.34 1.40 20.37
C ASN A 3 -22.04 2.84 19.91
N PRO A 4 -23.02 3.76 19.93
CA PRO A 4 -22.82 5.12 19.46
C PRO A 4 -21.86 5.95 20.31
N GLU A 5 -21.79 5.69 21.62
CA GLU A 5 -20.92 6.42 22.54
C GLU A 5 -19.44 6.17 22.23
N LEU A 6 -19.06 4.91 21.99
CA LEU A 6 -17.70 4.57 21.57
C LEU A 6 -17.34 5.27 20.26
N TRP A 7 -18.26 5.28 19.29
CA TRP A 7 -18.03 5.95 18.02
C TRP A 7 -17.85 7.47 18.18
N GLN A 8 -18.63 8.11 19.03
CA GLN A 8 -18.46 9.53 19.35
C GLN A 8 -17.10 9.82 20.00
N ARG A 9 -16.67 9.00 20.96
CA ARG A 9 -15.35 9.14 21.60
C ARG A 9 -14.20 8.98 20.61
N LEU A 10 -14.28 7.99 19.73
CA LEU A 10 -13.26 7.75 18.69
C LEU A 10 -13.13 8.93 17.73
N GLN A 11 -14.25 9.54 17.34
CA GLN A 11 -14.26 10.72 16.47
C GLN A 11 -13.72 11.97 17.17
N ALA A 12 -14.11 12.20 18.42
CA ALA A 12 -13.73 13.38 19.17
C ALA A 12 -12.26 13.37 19.62
N THR A 13 -11.63 12.20 19.68
CA THR A 13 -10.26 12.08 20.22
C THR A 13 -9.22 12.05 19.10
N PRO A 14 -8.24 12.97 19.12
CA PRO A 14 -7.04 12.88 18.30
C PRO A 14 -6.24 11.61 18.61
N ILE A 15 -5.58 11.04 17.59
CA ILE A 15 -4.73 9.87 17.74
C ILE A 15 -3.28 10.38 17.80
N THR A 16 -2.70 10.38 19.00
CA THR A 16 -1.38 10.95 19.28
C THR A 16 -0.34 9.84 19.47
N MET A 17 0.88 10.10 19.05
CA MET A 17 2.07 9.27 19.24
C MET A 17 2.77 9.63 20.57
N SER A 18 3.69 8.79 21.04
CA SER A 18 4.37 8.95 22.34
C SER A 18 5.33 10.14 22.38
N ASP A 19 5.84 10.55 21.23
CA ASP A 19 6.65 11.75 21.04
C ASP A 19 5.83 13.04 20.96
N GLN A 20 4.53 12.97 21.30
CA GLN A 20 3.54 14.05 21.17
C GLN A 20 3.19 14.43 19.71
N GLY A 21 3.67 13.67 18.73
CA GLY A 21 3.27 13.79 17.33
C GLY A 21 1.81 13.37 17.10
N ASP A 22 1.23 13.84 15.99
CA ASP A 22 -0.08 13.39 15.52
C ASP A 22 0.10 12.23 14.52
N LEU A 23 -0.63 11.13 14.70
CA LEU A 23 -0.65 10.04 13.73
C LEU A 23 -1.04 10.55 12.33
N SER A 24 -1.87 11.59 12.24
CA SER A 24 -2.22 12.24 10.98
C SER A 24 -1.00 12.85 10.26
N ALA A 25 -0.13 13.53 11.00
CA ALA A 25 1.11 14.07 10.42
C ALA A 25 2.04 12.93 9.99
N LEU A 26 2.20 11.93 10.85
CA LEU A 26 3.04 10.76 10.54
C LEU A 26 2.56 10.02 9.29
N VAL A 27 1.26 9.78 9.14
CA VAL A 27 0.67 9.11 7.96
C VAL A 27 0.87 9.95 6.69
N THR A 28 0.69 11.27 6.80
CA THR A 28 0.90 12.22 5.69
C THR A 28 2.33 12.15 5.19
N ASP A 29 3.30 12.23 6.10
CA ASP A 29 4.73 12.25 5.77
C ASP A 29 5.24 10.88 5.32
N THR A 30 4.78 9.80 5.96
CA THR A 30 5.24 8.43 5.66
C THR A 30 4.80 7.95 4.28
N PHE A 31 3.57 8.29 3.88
CA PHE A 31 3.01 7.83 2.61
C PHE A 31 2.97 8.92 1.54
N ASP A 32 3.52 10.10 1.80
CA ASP A 32 3.52 11.26 0.88
C ASP A 32 2.12 11.57 0.31
N VAL A 33 1.10 11.55 1.18
CA VAL A 33 -0.30 11.74 0.78
C VAL A 33 -0.83 13.10 1.23
N ARG A 34 -1.82 13.65 0.50
CA ARG A 34 -2.43 14.93 0.85
C ARG A 34 -3.17 14.86 2.21
N PRO A 35 -3.13 15.92 3.05
CA PRO A 35 -3.78 15.93 4.36
C PRO A 35 -5.29 15.60 4.33
N GLY A 36 -6.01 16.03 3.29
CA GLY A 36 -7.43 15.69 3.12
C GLY A 36 -7.67 14.19 2.87
N TYR A 37 -6.73 13.50 2.21
CA TYR A 37 -6.77 12.05 2.07
C TYR A 37 -6.48 11.38 3.42
N THR A 38 -5.48 11.86 4.16
CA THR A 38 -5.15 11.37 5.50
C THR A 38 -6.33 11.48 6.47
N ALA A 39 -7.04 12.61 6.47
CA ALA A 39 -8.21 12.81 7.33
C ALA A 39 -9.32 11.77 7.05
N ARG A 40 -9.59 11.49 5.77
CA ARG A 40 -10.55 10.45 5.37
C ARG A 40 -10.04 9.05 5.76
N LEU A 41 -8.77 8.75 5.50
CA LEU A 41 -8.15 7.49 5.86
C LEU A 41 -8.20 7.21 7.36
N LEU A 42 -7.90 8.21 8.20
CA LEU A 42 -8.01 8.09 9.65
C LEU A 42 -9.46 7.96 10.14
N THR A 43 -10.43 8.48 9.39
CA THR A 43 -11.85 8.24 9.69
C THR A 43 -12.20 6.78 9.47
N GLU A 44 -11.76 6.20 8.35
CA GLU A 44 -11.94 4.77 8.07
C GLU A 44 -11.17 3.88 9.04
N TYR A 45 -9.97 4.29 9.46
CA TYR A 45 -9.21 3.59 10.49
C TYR A 45 -9.96 3.53 11.83
N ARG A 46 -10.58 4.64 12.24
CA ARG A 46 -11.45 4.65 13.43
C ARG A 46 -12.65 3.71 13.27
N ARG A 47 -13.25 3.61 12.07
CA ARG A 47 -14.33 2.65 11.81
C ARG A 47 -13.83 1.21 12.01
N PHE A 48 -12.65 0.90 11.51
CA PHE A 48 -12.06 -0.42 11.72
C PHE A 48 -11.82 -0.72 13.21
N LEU A 49 -11.19 0.19 13.95
CA LEU A 49 -11.00 0.01 15.40
C LEU A 49 -12.32 -0.14 16.16
N TYR A 50 -13.34 0.62 15.75
CA TYR A 50 -14.68 0.50 16.30
C TYR A 50 -15.24 -0.91 16.13
N LEU A 51 -15.17 -1.46 14.92
CA LEU A 51 -15.66 -2.80 14.61
C LEU A 51 -14.93 -3.87 15.42
N VAL A 52 -13.60 -3.80 15.49
CA VAL A 52 -12.75 -4.70 16.29
C VAL A 52 -13.03 -4.58 17.80
N ALA A 53 -13.48 -3.41 18.26
CA ALA A 53 -13.80 -3.22 19.67
C ALA A 53 -15.14 -3.85 20.07
N ILE A 54 -16.10 -3.94 19.14
CA ILE A 54 -17.48 -4.41 19.39
C ILE A 54 -17.76 -5.83 18.86
N SER A 55 -16.80 -6.43 18.17
CA SER A 55 -16.88 -7.77 17.60
C SER A 55 -16.18 -8.79 18.51
N ASP A 56 -16.68 -10.03 18.48
CA ASP A 56 -16.01 -11.21 19.05
C ASP A 56 -15.35 -12.08 17.95
N GLN A 57 -15.39 -11.60 16.70
CA GLN A 57 -14.91 -12.29 15.51
C GLN A 57 -13.73 -11.53 14.92
N VAL A 58 -12.68 -12.27 14.59
CA VAL A 58 -11.48 -11.71 13.96
C VAL A 58 -11.84 -10.98 12.67
N LEU A 59 -11.59 -9.66 12.64
CA LEU A 59 -11.80 -8.82 11.47
C LEU A 59 -10.48 -8.50 10.78
N ALA A 60 -10.49 -8.40 9.45
CA ALA A 60 -9.31 -7.99 8.68
C ALA A 60 -9.50 -6.58 8.09
N PRO A 61 -8.50 -5.67 8.20
CA PRO A 61 -8.55 -4.38 7.54
C PRO A 61 -8.23 -4.50 6.04
N SER A 62 -8.52 -3.46 5.28
CA SER A 62 -7.95 -3.29 3.94
C SER A 62 -6.49 -2.84 4.04
N ARG A 63 -5.73 -2.96 2.94
CA ARG A 63 -4.31 -2.56 2.92
C ARG A 63 -4.02 -1.12 3.43
N PRO A 64 -4.69 -0.05 2.95
CA PRO A 64 -4.39 1.30 3.44
C PRO A 64 -4.72 1.48 4.93
N ILE A 65 -5.73 0.76 5.43
CA ILE A 65 -6.12 0.82 6.85
C ILE A 65 -5.13 0.03 7.71
N ASP A 66 -4.66 -1.11 7.22
CA ASP A 66 -3.64 -1.93 7.85
C ASP A 66 -2.31 -1.18 8.02
N GLN A 67 -1.92 -0.39 7.01
CA GLN A 67 -0.70 0.41 7.07
C GLN A 67 -0.76 1.50 8.15
N VAL A 68 -1.91 2.18 8.31
CA VAL A 68 -2.11 3.11 9.42
C VAL A 68 -2.08 2.38 10.76
N TRP A 69 -2.72 1.21 10.83
CA TRP A 69 -2.72 0.42 12.05
C TRP A 69 -1.30 -0.01 12.45
N HIS A 70 -0.48 -0.44 11.49
CA HIS A 70 0.93 -0.77 11.72
C HIS A 70 1.75 0.42 12.21
N LEU A 71 1.53 1.63 11.69
CA LEU A 71 2.18 2.83 12.20
C LEU A 71 1.80 3.10 13.66
N HIS A 72 0.53 2.94 14.00
CA HIS A 72 0.07 3.11 15.38
C HIS A 72 0.60 2.01 16.31
N LEU A 73 0.64 0.76 15.87
CA LEU A 73 1.17 -0.39 16.62
C LEU A 73 2.70 -0.31 16.82
N ALA A 74 3.43 0.33 15.89
CA ALA A 74 4.88 0.47 15.99
C ALA A 74 5.29 1.29 17.22
N ASP A 75 4.47 2.28 17.60
CA ASP A 75 4.60 2.98 18.88
C ASP A 75 3.80 2.25 19.96
N THR A 76 4.45 1.25 20.56
CA THR A 76 3.83 0.39 21.56
C THR A 76 3.30 1.13 22.80
N LEU A 77 3.90 2.28 23.17
CA LEU A 77 3.45 3.07 24.31
C LEU A 77 2.17 3.82 23.95
N ALA A 78 2.19 4.56 22.83
CA ALA A 78 1.02 5.28 22.33
C ALA A 78 -0.16 4.34 22.10
N TRP A 79 0.09 3.19 21.46
CA TRP A 79 -0.93 2.18 21.21
C TRP A 79 -1.57 1.65 22.50
N ARG A 80 -0.75 1.33 23.52
CA ARG A 80 -1.25 0.81 24.80
C ARG A 80 -2.11 1.86 25.51
N GLU A 81 -1.64 3.10 25.59
CA GLU A 81 -2.39 4.18 26.23
C GLU A 81 -3.68 4.50 25.49
N TYR A 82 -3.63 4.57 24.15
CA TYR A 82 -4.79 4.79 23.30
C TYR A 82 -5.83 3.67 23.48
N SER A 83 -5.39 2.42 23.43
CA SER A 83 -6.27 1.26 23.55
C SER A 83 -6.92 1.19 24.92
N GLN A 84 -6.14 1.41 25.99
CA GLN A 84 -6.68 1.45 27.34
C GLN A 84 -7.71 2.58 27.51
N ARG A 85 -7.43 3.76 26.95
CA ARG A 85 -8.32 4.93 27.03
C ARG A 85 -9.62 4.76 26.23
N MET A 86 -9.55 4.16 25.03
CA MET A 86 -10.71 4.05 24.13
C MET A 86 -11.56 2.81 24.41
N PHE A 87 -10.92 1.68 24.66
CA PHE A 87 -11.54 0.36 24.70
C PHE A 87 -11.46 -0.30 26.08
N GLY A 88 -10.66 0.25 27.01
CA GLY A 88 -10.43 -0.36 28.33
C GLY A 88 -9.55 -1.61 28.31
N ARG A 89 -9.08 -2.02 27.12
CA ARG A 89 -8.23 -3.17 26.86
C ARG A 89 -7.37 -2.92 25.63
N GLU A 90 -6.27 -3.66 25.50
CA GLU A 90 -5.51 -3.70 24.25
C GLU A 90 -6.24 -4.58 23.22
N LEU A 91 -6.38 -4.09 21.98
CA LEU A 91 -6.91 -4.91 20.89
C LEU A 91 -5.81 -5.83 20.37
N ARG A 92 -6.12 -7.12 20.19
CA ARG A 92 -5.15 -8.11 19.70
C ARG A 92 -4.91 -7.88 18.22
N HIS A 93 -3.65 -7.97 17.80
CA HIS A 93 -3.25 -7.97 16.40
C HIS A 93 -2.77 -9.35 15.95
N ILE A 94 -3.29 -9.84 14.82
CA ILE A 94 -3.01 -11.16 14.24
C ILE A 94 -2.31 -10.97 12.88
N LYS A 95 -1.14 -11.58 12.72
CA LYS A 95 -0.31 -11.53 11.50
C LYS A 95 -0.50 -12.78 10.65
N GLY A 96 -0.13 -12.70 9.36
CA GLY A 96 -0.01 -13.86 8.48
C GLY A 96 -1.33 -14.40 7.94
N ARG A 97 -2.36 -13.55 7.86
CA ARG A 97 -3.65 -13.88 7.25
C ARG A 97 -3.53 -13.92 5.71
N PRO A 98 -4.51 -14.52 5.00
CA PRO A 98 -4.61 -14.37 3.56
C PRO A 98 -4.68 -12.89 3.15
N LYS A 99 -4.39 -12.59 1.88
CA LYS A 99 -4.56 -11.23 1.38
C LYS A 99 -6.06 -10.88 1.32
N PRO A 100 -6.47 -9.61 1.45
CA PRO A 100 -7.89 -9.27 1.63
C PRO A 100 -8.85 -9.80 0.56
N ALA A 101 -8.43 -9.88 -0.71
CA ALA A 101 -9.22 -10.49 -1.79
C ALA A 101 -9.61 -11.97 -1.55
N ASP A 102 -8.84 -12.70 -0.75
CA ASP A 102 -8.98 -14.13 -0.50
C ASP A 102 -9.28 -14.42 0.98
N ASP A 103 -9.50 -13.40 1.81
CA ASP A 103 -9.69 -13.52 3.25
C ASP A 103 -11.17 -13.41 3.64
N ALA A 104 -11.74 -14.47 4.22
CA ALA A 104 -13.11 -14.48 4.73
C ALA A 104 -13.34 -13.43 5.84
N ALA A 105 -12.34 -13.14 6.68
CA ALA A 105 -12.46 -12.09 7.70
C ALA A 105 -12.55 -10.70 7.07
N TYR A 106 -11.96 -10.49 5.90
CA TYR A 106 -12.09 -9.23 5.20
C TYR A 106 -13.50 -9.05 4.64
N ALA A 107 -14.10 -10.11 4.07
CA ALA A 107 -15.50 -10.09 3.66
C ALA A 107 -16.42 -9.75 4.85
N GLN A 108 -16.16 -10.35 6.00
CA GLN A 108 -16.89 -10.08 7.24
C GLN A 108 -16.72 -8.63 7.72
N THR A 109 -15.51 -8.06 7.62
CA THR A 109 -15.30 -6.63 7.92
C THR A 109 -16.17 -5.75 7.04
N LEU A 110 -16.23 -6.01 5.72
CA LEU A 110 -17.03 -5.22 4.79
C LEU A 110 -18.53 -5.26 5.14
N GLU A 111 -19.06 -6.46 5.42
CA GLU A 111 -20.44 -6.64 5.85
C GLU A 111 -20.74 -5.88 7.15
N MET A 112 -19.82 -5.94 8.11
CA MET A 112 -19.98 -5.21 9.38
C MET A 112 -19.92 -3.69 9.21
N ILE A 113 -19.12 -3.17 8.26
CA ILE A 113 -19.12 -1.74 7.94
C ILE A 113 -20.51 -1.32 7.44
N GLU A 114 -21.07 -2.07 6.51
CA GLU A 114 -22.40 -1.79 5.93
C GLU A 114 -23.47 -1.77 7.03
N ILE A 115 -23.51 -2.80 7.86
CA ILE A 115 -24.51 -2.94 8.93
C ILE A 115 -24.35 -1.86 10.01
N GLU A 116 -23.11 -1.57 10.44
CA GLU A 116 -22.89 -0.67 11.57
C GLU A 116 -23.07 0.80 11.21
N PHE A 117 -22.62 1.19 10.02
CA PHE A 117 -22.54 2.59 9.61
C PHE A 117 -23.59 2.98 8.58
N ASP A 118 -24.45 2.05 8.13
CA ASP A 118 -25.41 2.26 7.03
C ASP A 118 -24.71 2.91 5.82
N PHE A 119 -23.52 2.40 5.52
CA PHE A 119 -22.54 3.03 4.65
C PHE A 119 -21.91 1.98 3.75
N GLU A 120 -22.02 2.17 2.44
CA GLU A 120 -21.32 1.33 1.48
C GLU A 120 -19.80 1.55 1.60
N PRO A 121 -18.99 0.50 1.80
CA PRO A 121 -17.55 0.63 2.02
C PRO A 121 -16.89 1.42 0.87
N SER A 122 -16.49 2.65 1.17
CA SER A 122 -16.07 3.57 0.12
C SER A 122 -14.70 3.23 -0.47
N GLN A 123 -14.60 3.32 -1.79
CA GLN A 123 -13.30 3.33 -2.45
C GLN A 123 -12.62 4.69 -2.31
N PRO A 124 -11.27 4.72 -2.19
CA PRO A 124 -10.35 3.60 -2.34
C PRO A 124 -10.03 2.85 -1.03
N PHE A 125 -10.67 3.20 0.09
CA PHE A 125 -10.30 2.70 1.42
C PHE A 125 -10.76 1.26 1.69
N TRP A 126 -11.92 0.86 1.17
CA TRP A 126 -12.48 -0.48 1.35
C TRP A 126 -12.82 -1.13 0.01
N PRO A 127 -11.80 -1.51 -0.79
CA PRO A 127 -12.03 -2.11 -2.10
C PRO A 127 -12.66 -3.50 -1.97
N SER A 128 -13.73 -3.76 -2.72
CA SER A 128 -14.38 -5.08 -2.74
C SER A 128 -13.40 -6.19 -3.13
N GLN A 129 -13.64 -7.41 -2.64
CA GLN A 129 -12.79 -8.56 -2.97
C GLN A 129 -12.72 -8.81 -4.48
N SER A 130 -13.83 -8.62 -5.20
CA SER A 130 -13.87 -8.74 -6.66
C SER A 130 -12.99 -7.69 -7.35
N LEU A 131 -13.02 -6.43 -6.92
CA LEU A 131 -12.15 -5.40 -7.47
C LEU A 131 -10.68 -5.73 -7.20
N GLN A 132 -10.35 -6.19 -6.00
CA GLN A 132 -8.98 -6.56 -5.67
C GLN A 132 -8.48 -7.73 -6.53
N ALA A 133 -9.32 -8.74 -6.77
CA ALA A 133 -8.99 -9.86 -7.65
C ALA A 133 -8.72 -9.41 -9.10
N VAL A 134 -9.57 -8.52 -9.63
CA VAL A 134 -9.40 -7.95 -10.99
C VAL A 134 -8.11 -7.13 -11.09
N THR A 135 -7.83 -6.26 -10.11
CA THR A 135 -6.61 -5.44 -10.10
C THR A 135 -5.35 -6.30 -10.09
N ARG A 136 -5.34 -7.39 -9.31
CA ARG A 136 -4.23 -8.36 -9.31
C ARG A 136 -4.07 -9.04 -10.67
N ALA A 137 -5.15 -9.54 -11.26
CA ALA A 137 -5.10 -10.19 -12.56
C ALA A 137 -4.56 -9.25 -13.66
N ARG A 138 -4.96 -7.97 -13.64
CA ARG A 138 -4.46 -6.94 -14.55
C ARG A 138 -2.96 -6.67 -14.35
N ALA A 139 -2.51 -6.56 -13.10
CA ALA A 139 -1.09 -6.37 -12.80
C ALA A 139 -0.24 -7.57 -13.29
N SER A 140 -0.72 -8.80 -13.07
CA SER A 140 -0.05 -10.01 -13.58
C SER A 140 0.05 -10.01 -15.10
N LEU A 141 -1.04 -9.69 -15.81
CA LEU A 141 -1.03 -9.61 -17.27
C LEU A 141 -0.07 -8.53 -17.79
N ALA A 142 -0.08 -7.33 -17.19
CA ALA A 142 0.83 -6.26 -17.55
C ALA A 142 2.30 -6.67 -17.38
N GLY A 143 2.62 -7.38 -16.30
CA GLY A 143 3.95 -7.97 -16.08
C GLY A 143 4.36 -8.93 -17.19
N VAL A 144 3.48 -9.86 -17.58
CA VAL A 144 3.76 -10.80 -18.69
C VAL A 144 4.00 -10.06 -20.01
N VAL A 145 3.18 -9.05 -20.31
CA VAL A 145 3.34 -8.24 -21.53
C VAL A 145 4.67 -7.46 -21.48
N ALA A 146 5.00 -6.82 -20.37
CA ALA A 146 6.24 -6.08 -20.20
C ALA A 146 7.47 -7.00 -20.34
N SER A 147 7.44 -8.20 -19.75
CA SER A 147 8.48 -9.22 -19.93
C SER A 147 8.60 -9.67 -21.37
N GLY A 148 7.48 -9.93 -22.07
CA GLY A 148 7.48 -10.31 -23.48
C GLY A 148 8.08 -9.23 -24.38
N VAL A 149 7.69 -7.96 -24.19
CA VAL A 149 8.28 -6.82 -24.92
C VAL A 149 9.77 -6.70 -24.63
N GLY A 150 10.18 -6.82 -23.36
CA GLY A 150 11.58 -6.80 -22.96
C GLY A 150 12.41 -7.91 -23.60
N ILE A 151 11.87 -9.13 -23.70
CA ILE A 151 12.54 -10.26 -24.38
C ILE A 151 12.69 -9.97 -25.88
N VAL A 152 11.64 -9.47 -26.54
CA VAL A 152 11.69 -9.15 -27.97
C VAL A 152 12.70 -8.04 -28.27
N THR A 153 12.73 -6.97 -27.46
CA THR A 153 13.69 -5.88 -27.63
C THR A 153 15.11 -6.32 -27.27
N PHE A 154 15.30 -7.19 -26.28
CA PHE A 154 16.61 -7.74 -25.93
C PHE A 154 17.18 -8.64 -27.04
N ILE A 155 16.37 -9.55 -27.60
CA ILE A 155 16.77 -10.42 -28.72
C ILE A 155 17.04 -9.57 -29.98
N GLY A 156 16.13 -8.67 -30.33
CA GLY A 156 16.29 -7.78 -31.48
C GLY A 156 17.50 -6.85 -31.36
N GLY A 157 17.72 -6.29 -30.17
CA GLY A 157 18.88 -5.47 -29.84
C GLY A 157 20.20 -6.25 -29.93
N PHE A 158 20.25 -7.48 -29.42
CA PHE A 158 21.44 -8.32 -29.51
C PHE A 158 21.80 -8.66 -30.97
N HIS A 159 20.80 -9.00 -31.80
CA HIS A 159 21.02 -9.22 -33.24
C HIS A 159 21.50 -7.94 -33.94
N PHE A 160 20.95 -6.78 -33.58
CA PHE A 160 21.36 -5.48 -34.13
C PHE A 160 22.80 -5.10 -33.73
N PHE A 161 23.17 -5.25 -32.45
CA PHE A 161 24.55 -5.01 -31.97
C PHE A 161 25.55 -6.01 -32.56
N GLY A 162 25.17 -7.29 -32.71
CA GLY A 162 26.01 -8.29 -33.37
C GLY A 162 26.28 -7.97 -34.85
N LEU A 163 25.26 -7.51 -35.58
CA LEU A 163 25.41 -7.02 -36.95
C LEU A 163 26.25 -5.75 -37.03
N LEU A 164 26.14 -4.83 -36.08
CA LEU A 164 26.98 -3.64 -36.02
C LEU A 164 28.44 -3.95 -35.68
N ILE A 165 28.72 -4.93 -34.81
CA ILE A 165 30.10 -5.36 -34.52
C ILE A 165 30.70 -6.06 -35.74
N LEU A 166 29.92 -6.89 -36.45
CA LEU A 166 30.39 -7.52 -37.70
C LEU A 166 30.61 -6.48 -38.80
N ALA A 167 29.66 -5.57 -39.03
CA ALA A 167 29.77 -4.51 -40.02
C ALA A 167 30.87 -3.51 -39.65
N GLY A 168 30.98 -3.15 -38.38
CA GLY A 168 32.01 -2.26 -37.83
C GLY A 168 33.40 -2.90 -37.82
N GLY A 169 33.51 -4.21 -37.59
CA GLY A 169 34.76 -4.96 -37.73
C GLY A 169 35.20 -5.09 -39.19
N LEU A 170 34.25 -5.30 -40.11
CA LEU A 170 34.49 -5.29 -41.56
C LEU A 170 34.91 -3.89 -42.04
N PHE A 171 34.26 -2.85 -41.52
CA PHE A 171 34.57 -1.45 -41.79
C PHE A 171 35.93 -1.05 -41.19
N TYR A 172 36.21 -1.38 -39.93
CA TYR A 172 37.50 -1.10 -39.26
C TYR A 172 38.68 -1.81 -39.94
N ALA A 173 38.50 -3.06 -40.36
CA ALA A 173 39.49 -3.77 -41.18
C ALA A 173 39.68 -3.13 -42.56
N PHE A 174 38.64 -2.47 -43.08
CA PHE A 174 38.68 -1.69 -44.31
C PHE A 174 39.20 -0.26 -44.11
N SER A 175 39.08 0.30 -42.89
CA SER A 175 39.22 1.73 -42.59
C SER A 175 40.27 2.05 -41.53
N GLY A 176 41.24 1.18 -41.25
CA GLY A 176 42.32 1.47 -40.29
C GLY A 176 42.86 2.90 -40.42
N GLY A 177 42.39 3.80 -39.55
CA GLY A 177 42.71 5.22 -39.56
C GLY A 177 41.65 6.12 -38.93
N LEU A 178 41.92 6.57 -37.69
CA LEU A 178 41.34 7.73 -36.96
C LEU A 178 39.93 7.51 -36.40
N GLY A 179 39.54 7.90 -35.18
CA GLY A 179 40.13 8.72 -34.11
C GLY A 179 39.02 9.02 -33.08
N ASP A 180 39.42 9.34 -31.86
CA ASP A 180 38.59 9.35 -30.64
C ASP A 180 37.46 10.40 -30.58
N GLY A 181 36.40 10.09 -29.81
CA GLY A 181 35.35 11.04 -29.45
C GLY A 181 34.55 10.61 -28.21
N GLU A 182 34.85 11.24 -27.07
CA GLU A 182 34.08 11.13 -25.82
C GLU A 182 32.72 11.85 -25.93
N PHE A 183 31.66 11.22 -25.42
CA PHE A 183 30.32 11.80 -25.31
C PHE A 183 30.01 12.12 -23.84
N ALA A 184 29.80 13.40 -23.55
CA ALA A 184 29.31 13.87 -22.26
C ALA A 184 27.78 13.78 -22.17
N MET A 185 27.24 13.41 -21.01
CA MET A 185 25.84 13.69 -20.67
C MET A 185 25.71 14.01 -19.18
N SER A 186 25.06 15.15 -18.89
CA SER A 186 24.75 15.60 -17.53
C SER A 186 23.24 15.80 -17.36
N ARG A 187 22.79 15.49 -16.14
CA ARG A 187 21.57 15.88 -15.41
C ARG A 187 20.19 15.52 -15.99
N ARG A 188 19.35 14.90 -15.15
CA ARG A 188 18.31 15.59 -14.34
C ARG A 188 17.66 14.64 -13.34
N GLY A 189 17.32 15.15 -12.15
CA GLY A 189 16.34 14.56 -11.24
C GLY A 189 14.92 15.03 -11.56
N ASP A 190 13.91 14.24 -11.19
CA ASP A 190 12.98 14.53 -10.09
C ASP A 190 11.76 13.58 -10.08
N ASN A 191 11.23 13.44 -8.87
CA ASN A 191 9.87 13.12 -8.42
C ASN A 191 9.18 11.81 -8.84
N SER A 192 9.09 10.91 -7.86
CA SER A 192 8.06 9.87 -7.78
C SER A 192 7.05 10.22 -6.70
N ASP A 193 5.77 10.29 -7.08
CA ASP A 193 4.59 10.34 -6.23
C ASP A 193 4.33 8.90 -5.73
N SER A 194 4.72 8.58 -4.49
CA SER A 194 4.61 7.22 -3.95
C SER A 194 3.25 7.00 -3.30
N GLY A 195 2.35 6.34 -4.01
CA GLY A 195 1.05 5.95 -3.46
C GLY A 195 1.19 4.89 -2.36
N ILE A 196 0.32 4.99 -1.35
CA ILE A 196 0.15 4.05 -0.23
C ILE A 196 0.10 2.55 -0.64
N TYR A 197 -0.20 2.24 -1.89
CA TYR A 197 -0.29 0.89 -2.43
C TYR A 197 1.06 0.24 -2.82
N ASP A 198 2.15 1.01 -2.90
CA ASP A 198 3.40 0.59 -3.55
C ASP A 198 4.55 0.22 -2.58
N VAL A 199 4.25 0.07 -1.28
CA VAL A 199 5.24 -0.47 -0.34
C VAL A 199 5.36 -1.97 -0.58
N GLY A 200 6.36 -2.36 -1.39
CA GLY A 200 6.73 -3.73 -1.72
C GLY A 200 6.90 -4.60 -0.47
N GLY A 201 5.87 -5.37 -0.17
CA GLY A 201 5.87 -6.40 0.85
C GLY A 201 4.90 -7.49 0.39
N ASP A 202 5.45 -8.64 0.06
CA ASP A 202 4.80 -9.91 -0.25
C ASP A 202 4.12 -10.57 0.97
N GLY A 203 4.00 -9.83 2.07
CA GLY A 203 3.31 -10.24 3.29
C GLY A 203 1.80 -10.46 3.08
N GLY A 204 1.28 -11.52 3.70
CA GLY A 204 -0.15 -11.74 3.85
C GLY A 204 -0.87 -10.61 4.61
N GLY A 205 -2.19 -10.68 4.70
CA GLY A 205 -2.99 -9.71 5.46
C GLY A 205 -2.79 -9.82 6.97
N CYS A 206 -3.39 -8.87 7.69
CA CYS A 206 -3.47 -8.85 9.15
C CYS A 206 -4.94 -8.84 9.60
N GLY A 207 -5.18 -8.99 10.89
CA GLY A 207 -6.52 -8.90 11.47
C GLY A 207 -6.49 -8.58 12.96
N GLY A 208 -7.67 -8.33 13.54
CA GLY A 208 -7.82 -7.87 14.91
C GLY A 208 -9.03 -8.41 15.65
N ASP A 209 -8.85 -8.36 16.98
CA ASP A 209 -9.58 -8.93 18.14
C ASP A 209 -9.36 -10.42 18.45
#